data_AF-A0A971X777-F1
#
_entry.id   AF-A0A971X777-F1
#
_cell.length_a   1.000
_cell.length_b   1.000
_cell.length_c   1.000
_cell.angle_alpha   90.00
_cell.angle_beta   90.00
_cell.angle_gamma   90.00
#
_symmetry.space_group_name_H-M   'P 1'
#
loop_
_entity.id
_entity.type
_entity.pdbx_description
1 polymer ?
#
loop_
_entity_poly.entity_id
_entity_poly.type
_entity_poly.pdbx_seq_one_letter_code
_entity_poly.pdbx_strand_id
1 'polypeptide(L)' 'MDHLFLTGMPLKEAMDVLKKEGILDYEIIMTSAPRLSNRNYSDGSRVIMAKWDDDLSRLKVLVCNP' A
#
# COMPACT_ATOMS: atom_id res chain seq x y z
N MET A 1 12.29 -1.09 -16.08
CA MET A 1 11.73 -1.07 -14.72
C MET A 1 10.37 -0.45 -14.86
N ASP A 2 9.33 -1.27 -14.91
CA ASP A 2 7.96 -0.76 -14.94
C ASP A 2 7.68 -0.13 -13.58
N HIS A 3 7.58 1.19 -13.58
CA HIS A 3 7.33 1.96 -12.38
C HIS A 3 5.87 1.72 -11.98
N LEU A 4 5.66 0.88 -10.97
CA LEU A 4 4.33 0.63 -10.43
C LEU A 4 3.85 1.88 -9.69
N PHE A 5 3.11 2.74 -10.38
CA PHE A 5 2.60 4.00 -9.84
C PHE A 5 1.36 3.75 -8.96
N LEU A 6 1.58 3.34 -7.70
CA LEU A 6 0.49 3.14 -6.74
C LEU A 6 0.19 4.37 -5.89
N THR A 7 1.15 5.29 -5.76
CA THR A 7 1.03 6.45 -4.87
C THR A 7 -0.14 7.36 -5.25
N GLY A 8 -0.91 7.77 -4.25
CA GLY A 8 -2.07 8.66 -4.37
C GLY A 8 -3.38 7.93 -4.63
N MET A 9 -3.34 6.67 -5.06
CA MET A 9 -4.52 5.86 -5.34
C MET A 9 -5.20 5.37 -4.04
N PRO A 10 -6.53 5.15 -4.06
CA PRO A 10 -7.20 4.39 -3.02
C PRO A 10 -6.62 2.97 -2.92
N LEU A 11 -6.53 2.44 -1.70
CA LEU A 11 -5.96 1.12 -1.44
C LEU A 11 -6.66 0.03 -2.24
N LYS A 12 -7.99 0.10 -2.37
CA LYS A 12 -8.76 -0.85 -3.18
C LYS A 12 -8.28 -0.91 -4.62
N GLU A 13 -8.11 0.25 -5.25
CA GLU A 13 -7.64 0.35 -6.64
C GLU A 13 -6.19 -0.16 -6.75
N ALA A 14 -5.34 0.17 -5.77
CA ALA A 14 -3.97 -0.31 -5.72
C ALA A 14 -3.89 -1.84 -5.60
N MET A 15 -4.75 -2.47 -4.79
CA MET A 15 -4.83 -3.92 -4.67
C MET A 15 -5.27 -4.59 -5.98
N ASP A 16 -6.21 -3.98 -6.70
CA ASP A 16 -6.64 -4.47 -8.02
C ASP A 16 -5.52 -4.38 -9.07
N VAL A 17 -4.73 -3.30 -9.05
CA VAL A 17 -3.54 -3.15 -9.91
C VAL A 17 -2.50 -4.22 -9.56
N LEU A 18 -2.17 -4.39 -8.27
CA LEU A 18 -1.21 -5.41 -7.82
C LEU A 18 -1.61 -6.81 -8.26
N LYS A 19 -2.89 -7.15 -8.15
CA LYS A 19 -3.42 -8.43 -8.59
C LYS A 19 -3.29 -8.63 -10.11
N LYS A 20 -3.53 -7.59 -10.91
CA LYS A 20 -3.37 -7.64 -12.38
C LYS A 20 -1.91 -7.84 -12.80
N GLU A 21 -0.98 -7.25 -12.05
CA GLU A 21 0.47 -7.42 -12.25
C GLU A 21 1.01 -8.75 -11.69
N GLY A 22 0.14 -9.59 -11.12
CA GLY A 22 0.54 -10.88 -10.54
C GLY A 22 1.24 -10.76 -9.18
N ILE A 23 1.25 -9.58 -8.57
CA ILE A 23 1.85 -9.34 -7.25
C ILE A 23 0.80 -9.67 -6.18
N LEU A 24 0.88 -10.89 -5.66
CA LEU A 24 -0.03 -11.40 -4.63
C LEU A 24 0.57 -11.38 -3.23
N ASP A 25 1.90 -11.39 -3.12
CA ASP A 25 2.59 -11.31 -1.85
C ASP A 25 3.05 -9.88 -1.57
N TYR A 26 2.23 -9.17 -0.80
CA TYR A 26 2.54 -7.84 -0.31
C TYR A 26 2.06 -7.67 1.14
N GLU A 27 2.64 -6.70 1.81
CA GLU A 27 2.28 -6.28 3.16
C GLU A 27 1.72 -4.86 3.12
N ILE A 28 0.54 -4.65 3.71
CA ILE A 28 -0.02 -3.32 3.87
C ILE A 28 0.43 -2.77 5.22
N ILE A 29 1.18 -1.68 5.20
CA ILE A 29 1.67 -0.99 6.39
C ILE A 29 0.86 0.30 6.54
N MET A 30 0.01 0.35 7.56
CA MET A 30 -0.74 1.57 7.83
C MET A 30 0.11 2.53 8.66
N THR A 31 0.30 3.74 8.13
CA THR A 31 0.86 4.88 8.86
C THR A 31 -0.30 5.77 9.29
N SER A 32 -0.46 6.00 10.59
CA SER A 32 -1.46 6.93 11.12
C SER A 32 -0.79 8.06 11.89
N ALA A 33 -1.46 9.22 11.96
CA ALA A 33 -1.04 10.28 12.86
C ALA A 33 -1.03 9.76 14.31
N PRO A 34 -0.12 10.22 15.19
CA PRO A 34 0.03 9.72 16.56
C PRO A 34 -1.25 9.75 17.42
N ARG A 35 -2.24 10.54 17.01
CA ARG A 35 -3.50 10.77 17.71
C ARG A 35 -4.63 9.83 17.26
N LEU A 36 -4.45 9.08 16.19
CA LEU A 36 -5.45 8.11 15.70
C LEU A 36 -5.18 6.75 16.33
N SER A 37 -6.04 6.36 17.27
CA SER A 37 -6.00 5.05 17.95
C SER A 37 -6.47 3.90 17.07
N ASN A 38 -7.24 4.21 16.00
CA ASN A 38 -7.76 3.19 15.10
C ASN A 38 -6.69 2.81 14.07
N ARG A 39 -6.19 1.57 14.18
CA ARG A 39 -5.09 1.05 13.38
C ARG A 39 -5.52 0.32 12.10
N ASN A 40 -6.81 0.37 11.78
CA ASN A 40 -7.35 -0.32 10.61
C ASN A 40 -7.30 0.58 9.38
N TYR A 41 -6.83 0.04 8.27
CA TYR A 41 -6.99 0.66 6.96
C TYR A 41 -8.41 0.42 6.43
N SER A 42 -8.83 1.24 5.48
CA SER A 42 -10.09 1.13 4.76
C SER A 42 -9.82 1.09 3.26
N ASP A 43 -10.81 0.67 2.46
CA ASP A 43 -10.74 0.72 1.00
C ASP A 43 -10.41 2.13 0.47
N GLY A 44 -10.79 3.18 1.22
CA GLY A 44 -10.53 4.58 0.89
C GLY A 44 -9.20 5.12 1.42
N SER A 45 -8.42 4.34 2.16
CA SER A 45 -7.09 4.75 2.61
C SER A 45 -6.19 4.98 1.39
N ARG A 46 -5.37 6.03 1.43
CA ARG A 46 -4.53 6.38 0.28
C ARG A 46 -3.15 5.76 0.41
N VAL A 47 -2.67 5.20 -0.69
CA VAL A 47 -1.28 4.72 -0.79
C VAL A 47 -0.35 5.92 -0.83
N ILE A 48 0.62 5.94 0.06
CA ILE A 48 1.67 6.97 0.09
C ILE A 48 2.91 6.45 -0.64
N MET A 49 3.22 5.16 -0.48
CA MET A 49 4.43 4.58 -1.02
C MET A 49 4.24 3.09 -1.25
N ALA A 50 4.80 2.57 -2.32
CA ALA A 50 5.01 1.14 -2.52
C ALA A 50 6.50 0.92 -2.72
N LYS A 51 7.11 0.07 -1.91
CA LYS A 51 8.52 -0.27 -2.01
C LYS A 51 8.75 -1.75 -1.77
N TRP A 52 9.72 -2.32 -2.45
CA TRP A 52 10.19 -3.66 -2.10
C TRP A 52 10.99 -3.60 -0.80
N ASP A 53 10.98 -4.69 -0.04
CA ASP A 53 11.89 -4.84 1.09
C ASP A 53 13.35 -4.89 0.63
N ASP A 54 14.29 -4.74 1.57
CA ASP A 54 15.73 -4.69 1.25
C ASP A 54 16.21 -5.95 0.52
N ASP A 55 15.59 -7.11 0.80
CA ASP A 55 15.87 -8.39 0.15
C ASP A 55 15.02 -8.65 -1.11
N LEU A 56 14.23 -7.67 -1.57
CA LEU A 56 13.29 -7.76 -2.70
C LEU A 56 12.27 -8.91 -2.62
N SER A 57 12.09 -9.50 -1.43
CA SER A 57 11.27 -10.68 -1.20
C SER A 57 9.77 -10.37 -1.08
N ARG A 58 9.42 -9.15 -0.66
CA ARG A 58 8.04 -8.75 -0.41
C ARG A 58 7.82 -7.27 -0.71
N LEU A 59 6.68 -6.95 -1.33
CA LEU A 59 6.29 -5.56 -1.55
C LEU A 59 5.60 -5.01 -0.29
N LYS A 60 6.05 -3.85 0.18
CA LYS A 60 5.44 -3.09 1.28
C LYS A 60 4.65 -1.91 0.71
N VAL A 61 3.35 -1.89 0.96
CA VAL A 61 2.43 -0.82 0.55
C VAL A 61 2.07 0.00 1.77
N LEU A 62 2.59 1.21 1.83
CA LEU A 62 2.32 2.15 2.92
C LEU A 62 1.06 2.95 2.61
N VAL A 63 0.12 2.95 3.55
CA VAL A 63 -1.17 3.65 3.43
C VAL A 63 -1.42 4.58 4.60
N CYS A 64 -2.18 5.64 4.37
CA CYS A 64 -2.67 6.52 5.43
C CYS A 64 -4.20 6.65 5.35
N ASN A 65 -4.83 6.75 6.52
CA ASN A 65 -6.22 7.10 6.63
C ASN A 65 -6.39 8.61 6.48
N PRO A 66 -7.41 9.07 5.73
CA PRO A 66 -7.78 10.49 5.72
C PRO A 66 -8.21 10.99 7.11
#